data_AF-A0A8S2W6I0-F1
#
_entry.id   AF-A0A8S2W6I0-F1
#
_cell.length_a   1.000
_cell.length_b   1.000
_cell.length_c   1.000
_cell.angle_alpha   90.00
_cell.angle_beta   90.00
_cell.angle_gamma   90.00
#
_symmetry.space_group_name_H-M   'P 1'
#
loop_
_entity.id
_entity.type
_entity.pdbx_description
1 polymer ?
#
loop_
_entity_poly.entity_id
_entity_poly.type
_entity_poly.pdbx_seq_one_letter_code
_entity_poly.pdbx_strand_id
1 'polypeptide(L)' 'DHPVLNDRYLLLSLIGKGGFSEVHKAFCLKEQRYVAVKVHQLNKEWKEEKKANYIK' A
#
# COMPACT_ATOMS: atom_id res chain seq x y z
N ASP A 1 13.56 9.69 5.48
CA ASP A 1 13.33 9.57 4.02
C ASP A 1 12.00 8.93 3.70
N HIS A 2 11.28 9.49 2.75
CA HIS A 2 10.00 8.97 2.26
C HIS A 2 10.27 7.79 1.31
N PRO A 3 9.70 6.59 1.56
CA PRO A 3 9.95 5.44 0.71
C PRO A 3 9.33 5.65 -0.68
N VAL A 4 10.09 5.30 -1.72
CA VAL A 4 9.60 5.25 -3.10
C VAL A 4 9.19 3.80 -3.41
N LEU A 5 7.89 3.58 -3.65
CA LEU A 5 7.35 2.27 -3.98
C LEU A 5 7.42 2.04 -5.50
N ASN A 6 7.94 0.88 -5.92
CA ASN A 6 8.07 0.48 -7.33
C ASN A 6 8.76 1.56 -8.20
N ASP A 7 9.74 2.27 -7.65
CA ASP A 7 10.47 3.36 -8.31
C ASP A 7 9.57 4.42 -8.96
N ARG A 8 8.34 4.57 -8.45
CA ARG A 8 7.30 5.40 -9.08
C ARG A 8 6.51 6.24 -8.09
N TYR A 9 6.22 5.70 -6.91
CA TYR A 9 5.31 6.34 -5.98
C TYR A 9 6.05 6.77 -4.72
N LEU A 10 6.31 8.07 -4.58
CA LEU A 10 6.87 8.65 -3.36
C LEU A 10 5.77 8.72 -2.30
N LEU A 11 5.83 7.89 -1.26
CA LEU A 11 4.82 7.87 -0.20
C LEU A 11 5.01 9.05 0.76
N LEU A 12 3.98 9.90 0.87
CA LEU A 12 4.06 11.14 1.64
C LEU A 12 3.48 10.99 3.05
N SER A 13 2.17 10.76 3.14
CA SER A 13 1.45 10.64 4.41
C SER A 13 0.42 9.53 4.36
N LEU A 14 0.20 8.87 5.49
CA LEU A 14 -0.91 7.95 5.66
C LEU A 14 -2.22 8.75 5.73
N ILE A 15 -3.23 8.35 4.95
CA ILE A 15 -4.55 9.00 4.91
C ILE A 15 -5.68 8.08 5.38
N GLY A 16 -5.45 6.78 5.52
CA GLY A 16 -6.43 5.86 6.07
C GLY A 16 -5.87 4.47 6.37
N LYS A 17 -6.46 3.79 7.35
CA LYS A 17 -6.18 2.38 7.66
C LYS A 17 -7.47 1.58 7.66
N GLY A 18 -7.44 0.42 7.03
CA GLY A 18 -8.44 -0.64 7.20
C GLY A 18 -7.80 -1.85 7.90
N GLY A 19 -8.58 -2.88 8.17
CA GLY A 19 -8.09 -4.08 8.87
C GLY A 19 -6.93 -4.82 8.15
N PHE A 20 -6.77 -4.61 6.84
CA PHE A 20 -5.82 -5.35 6.00
C PHE A 20 -5.02 -4.46 5.03
N SER A 21 -5.22 -3.15 5.09
CA SER A 21 -4.63 -2.23 4.12
C SER A 21 -4.41 -0.86 4.69
N GLU A 22 -3.37 -0.20 4.22
CA GLU A 22 -3.07 1.19 4.52
C GLU A 22 -3.17 1.99 3.22
N VAL A 23 -3.76 3.18 3.28
CA VAL A 23 -3.87 4.09 2.15
C VAL A 23 -2.99 5.30 2.43
N HIS A 24 -2.06 5.57 1.53
CA HIS A 24 -1.16 6.71 1.61
C HIS A 24 -1.46 7.72 0.51
N LYS A 25 -1.38 9.01 0.83
CA LYS A 25 -1.15 10.04 -0.17
C LYS A 25 0.27 9.87 -0.70
N ALA A 26 0.43 9.83 -2.01
CA ALA A 26 1.72 9.69 -2.67
C ALA A 26 1.82 10.62 -3.88
N PHE A 27 3.04 10.85 -4.33
CA PHE A 27 3.30 11.53 -5.60
C PHE A 27 3.77 10.52 -6.64
N CYS A 28 3.09 10.48 -7.79
CA CYS A 28 3.46 9.65 -8.93
C CYS A 28 4.57 10.36 -9.74
N LEU A 29 5.80 9.85 -9.69
CA LEU A 29 6.96 10.46 -10.33
C LEU A 29 6.89 10.44 -11.86
N LYS A 30 6.17 9.47 -12.45
CA LYS A 30 6.01 9.35 -13.92
C LYS A 30 4.94 10.28 -14.49
N GLU A 31 3.81 10.42 -13.81
CA GLU A 31 2.67 11.23 -14.27
C GLU A 31 2.61 12.60 -13.59
N GLN A 32 3.58 12.91 -12.72
CA GLN A 32 3.71 14.14 -11.95
C GLN A 32 2.42 14.60 -11.26
N ARG A 33 1.71 13.67 -10.62
CA ARG A 33 0.43 13.95 -9.93
C ARG A 33 0.31 13.26 -8.59
N TYR A 34 -0.51 13.83 -7.71
CA TYR A 34 -0.87 13.20 -6.45
C TYR A 34 -1.83 12.04 -6.67
N VAL A 35 -1.62 10.95 -5.94
CA VAL A 35 -2.41 9.72 -6.00
C VAL A 35 -2.63 9.15 -4.59
N ALA A 36 -3.63 8.28 -4.44
CA ALA A 36 -3.77 7.42 -3.28
C ALA A 36 -3.16 6.04 -3.60
N VAL A 37 -2.20 5.60 -2.80
CA VAL A 37 -1.60 4.25 -2.89
C VAL A 37 -2.17 3.40 -1.77
N LYS A 38 -2.96 2.39 -2.13
CA LYS A 38 -3.49 1.39 -1.20
C LYS A 38 -2.54 0.20 -1.14
N VAL A 39 -1.81 0.10 -0.03
CA VAL A 39 -0.89 -1.00 0.25
C VAL A 39 -1.65 -2.06 1.04
N HIS A 40 -1.65 -3.30 0.57
CA HIS A 40 -2.21 -4.43 1.30
C HIS A 40 -1.11 -5.11 2.09
N GLN A 41 -1.27 -5.22 3.41
CA GLN A 41 -0.33 -5.96 4.25
C GLN A 41 -0.75 -7.43 4.26
N LEU A 42 -0.03 -8.27 3.50
CA LEU A 42 -0.06 -9.72 3.73
C LEU A 42 0.76 -9.99 4.99
N ASN A 43 0.11 -10.02 6.14
CA ASN A 43 0.80 -10.29 7.40
C ASN A 43 1.49 -11.67 7.31
N LYS A 44 2.82 -11.71 7.56
CA LYS A 44 3.61 -12.94 7.44
C LYS A 44 3.23 -13.99 8.49
N GLU A 45 2.56 -13.57 9.58
CA GLU A 45 2.05 -14.43 10.64
C GLU A 45 0.65 -15.01 10.35
N TRP A 46 0.06 -14.71 9.19
CA TRP A 46 -1.19 -15.38 8.82
C TRP A 46 -0.93 -16.85 8.52
N LYS A 47 -1.43 -17.70 9.43
CA LYS A 47 -1.70 -19.13 9.16
C LYS A 47 -2.42 -19.26 7.83
N GLU A 48 -1.98 -20.23 7.02
CA GLU A 48 -2.32 -20.38 5.59
C GLU A 48 -3.83 -20.36 5.29
N GLU A 49 -4.68 -20.76 6.25
CA GLU A 49 -6.14 -20.72 6.11
C GLU A 49 -6.72 -19.33 5.77
N LYS A 50 -6.12 -18.23 6.25
CA LYS A 50 -6.61 -16.86 5.93
C LYS A 50 -6.08 -16.32 4.60
N LYS A 51 -4.95 -16.84 4.08
CA LYS A 51 -4.42 -16.46 2.76
C LYS A 51 -5.31 -16.96 1.62
N ALA A 52 -5.92 -18.13 1.78
CA ALA A 52 -6.76 -18.76 0.75
C ALA A 52 -8.04 -17.96 0.41
N ASN A 53 -8.60 -17.22 1.36
CA ASN A 53 -9.80 -16.40 1.13
C ASN A 53 -9.51 -15.01 0.53
N TYR A 54 -8.26 -14.57 0.50
CA TYR A 54 -7.90 -13.23 0.00
C TYR A 54 -7.47 -13.23 -1.48
N ILE A 55 -7.05 -14.38 -2.02
CA ILE A 55 -6.54 -14.53 -3.39
C ILE A 55 -7.65 -15.01 -4.37
N LYS A 56 -8.89 -15.18 -3.90
CA LYS A 56 -10.00 -15.65 -4.75
C LYS A 56 -10.70 -14.51 -5.48
#